data_AF-A0A9W7L456-F1
#
_entry.id   AF-A0A9W7L456-F1
#
_cell.length_a   1.000
_cell.length_b   1.000
_cell.length_c   1.000
_cell.angle_alpha   90.00
_cell.angle_beta   90.00
_cell.angle_gamma   90.00
#
_symmetry.space_group_name_H-M   'P 1'
#
loop_
_entity.id
_entity.type
_entity.pdbx_description
1 polymer ?
#
loop_
_entity_poly.entity_id
_entity_poly.type
_entity_poly.pdbx_seq_one_letter_code
_entity_poly.pdbx_strand_id
1 'polypeptide(L)'
;SDDKVVCVDCSGGTYSEPGSSSCTLCDGGTYCPPKSETMELCPPGKYAGSGSIECTACRETSYNKMTGVSSCKECPVNQQGSTERTSCECKSGFISVLTSDGLLDCKCNPGYTYEAGKCTVCPPGTYKEVIGNGACTSCDKAAVRGSFSTASSILSSVTASNITATVRPPISPLNCTCEKGDFLLDGKPPEEPDFVGHGYCSRCPEGADCVDRGITLENLPLKPSFWRSDAKSQNVVLCKVERACPQHNVSVASSTDSQCAEGHHGPVCNV
;
A
#
# COMPACT_ATOMS: atom_id res chain seq x y z
N SER A 1 42.00 50.86 50.67
CA SER A 1 41.89 49.39 50.65
C SER A 1 40.50 49.01 50.18
N ASP A 2 40.45 48.04 49.28
CA ASP A 2 39.27 47.32 48.78
C ASP A 2 38.24 48.10 47.95
N ASP A 3 38.62 48.53 46.75
CA ASP A 3 37.64 48.66 45.65
C ASP A 3 37.39 47.23 45.13
N LYS A 4 36.42 46.53 45.74
CA LYS A 4 36.02 45.21 45.26
C LYS A 4 35.41 45.38 43.88
N VAL A 5 36.14 44.95 42.86
CA VAL A 5 35.60 44.78 41.51
C VAL A 5 34.45 43.77 41.60
N VAL A 6 33.22 44.25 41.47
CA VAL A 6 32.02 43.40 41.46
C VAL A 6 31.89 42.81 40.07
N CYS A 7 32.10 41.50 39.94
CA CYS A 7 31.83 40.79 38.70
C CYS A 7 30.32 40.70 38.47
N VAL A 8 29.89 41.00 37.24
CA VAL A 8 28.52 40.84 36.78
C VAL A 8 28.45 39.58 35.94
N ASP A 9 27.55 38.67 36.28
CA ASP A 9 27.35 37.44 35.51
C ASP A 9 26.84 37.74 34.10
N CYS A 10 27.33 37.00 33.12
CA CYS A 10 26.81 37.09 31.76
C CYS A 10 25.36 36.60 31.67
N SER A 11 24.54 37.38 30.97
CA SER A 11 23.18 36.96 30.60
C SER A 11 23.24 35.76 29.66
N GLY A 12 22.19 34.93 29.67
CA GLY A 12 22.09 33.79 28.76
C GLY A 12 22.33 34.20 27.29
N GLY A 13 22.99 33.31 26.55
CA GLY A 13 23.40 33.54 25.16
C GLY A 13 24.78 34.20 25.04
N THR A 14 25.38 34.55 26.17
CA THR A 14 26.74 35.09 26.24
C THR A 14 27.55 34.37 27.32
N TYR A 15 28.87 34.34 27.16
CA TYR A 15 29.81 33.73 28.11
C TYR A 15 31.02 34.64 28.37
N SER A 16 31.73 34.40 29.47
CA SER A 16 32.99 35.09 29.75
C SER A 16 33.98 34.20 30.49
N GLU A 17 35.21 34.14 30.02
CA GLU A 17 36.29 33.51 30.79
C GLU A 17 36.59 34.28 32.08
N PRO A 18 37.13 33.62 33.13
CA PRO A 18 37.48 34.27 34.38
C PRO A 18 38.37 35.51 34.17
N GLY A 19 37.95 36.65 34.71
CA GLY A 19 38.68 37.91 34.60
C GLY A 19 38.40 38.72 33.32
N SER A 20 37.51 38.26 32.44
CA SER A 20 37.04 39.07 31.31
C SER A 20 36.29 40.33 31.78
N SER A 21 36.44 41.42 31.02
CA SER A 21 35.71 42.67 31.25
C SER A 21 34.41 42.76 30.44
N SER A 22 34.13 41.77 29.58
CA SER A 22 32.95 41.74 28.71
C SER A 22 32.46 40.32 28.46
N CYS A 23 31.16 40.19 28.17
CA CYS A 23 30.54 38.95 27.74
C CYS A 23 30.61 38.80 26.22
N THR A 24 31.02 37.62 25.75
CA THR A 24 31.11 37.25 24.34
C THR A 24 29.86 36.49 23.94
N LEU A 25 29.30 36.78 22.76
CA LEU A 25 28.16 36.06 22.21
C LEU A 25 28.54 34.62 21.90
N CYS A 26 27.65 33.67 22.18
CA CYS A 26 27.91 32.27 21.86
C CYS A 26 27.71 32.00 20.38
N ASP A 27 28.63 31.25 19.80
CA ASP A 27 28.64 30.95 18.37
C ASP A 27 27.54 29.96 17.99
N GLY A 28 27.13 29.98 16.72
CA GLY A 28 26.18 29.01 16.20
C GLY A 28 26.67 27.57 16.40
N GLY A 29 25.77 26.70 16.83
CA GLY A 29 26.07 25.33 17.23
C GLY A 29 26.49 25.18 18.69
N THR A 30 26.64 26.28 19.41
CA THR A 30 26.84 26.27 20.85
C THR A 30 25.71 26.99 21.58
N TYR A 31 25.59 26.75 22.88
CA TYR A 31 24.67 27.46 23.74
C TYR A 31 25.34 27.84 25.06
N CYS A 32 24.79 28.88 25.67
CA CYS A 32 25.30 29.42 26.93
C CYS A 32 24.14 29.74 27.86
N PRO A 33 23.88 28.89 28.86
CA PRO A 33 23.00 29.22 29.96
C PRO A 33 23.44 30.52 30.67
N PRO A 34 22.57 31.15 31.47
CA PRO A 34 22.98 32.27 32.30
C PRO A 34 24.18 31.89 33.18
N LYS A 35 25.15 32.80 33.33
CA LYS A 35 26.41 32.58 34.07
C LYS A 35 27.40 31.60 33.42
N SER A 36 27.30 31.38 32.10
CA SER A 36 28.27 30.56 31.38
C SER A 36 29.68 31.16 31.39
N GLU A 37 30.66 30.35 31.78
CA GLU A 37 32.09 30.69 31.63
C GLU A 37 32.66 30.18 30.30
N THR A 38 31.97 29.24 29.66
CA THR A 38 32.37 28.61 28.38
C THR A 38 31.13 28.33 27.52
N MET A 39 31.37 28.02 26.25
CA MET A 39 30.36 27.59 25.30
C MET A 39 30.17 26.06 25.35
N GLU A 40 28.92 25.60 25.35
CA GLU A 40 28.60 24.17 25.28
C GLU A 40 28.11 23.78 23.88
N LEU A 41 28.65 22.68 23.32
CA LEU A 41 28.26 22.19 22.00
C LEU A 41 26.87 21.53 22.05
N CYS A 42 26.05 21.80 21.04
CA CYS A 42 24.80 21.07 20.91
C CYS A 42 25.02 19.60 20.57
N PRO A 43 24.34 18.66 21.26
CA PRO A 43 24.44 17.24 20.93
C PRO A 43 23.74 16.92 19.60
N PRO A 44 24.01 15.73 19.02
CA PRO A 44 23.24 15.22 17.88
C PRO A 44 21.73 15.26 18.14
N GLY A 45 20.95 15.47 17.08
CA GLY A 45 19.51 15.70 17.16
C GLY A 45 19.10 17.12 17.55
N LYS A 46 20.05 17.99 17.88
CA LYS A 46 19.81 19.40 18.21
C LYS A 46 20.73 20.37 17.46
N TYR A 47 20.38 21.65 17.50
CA TYR A 47 21.14 22.76 16.92
C TYR A 47 20.97 24.03 17.77
N ALA A 48 21.82 25.03 17.55
CA ALA A 48 21.69 26.34 18.19
C ALA A 48 22.09 27.47 17.24
N GLY A 49 21.35 28.57 17.25
CA GLY A 49 21.78 29.80 16.58
C GLY A 49 22.81 30.54 17.43
N SER A 50 23.43 31.58 16.87
CA SER A 50 24.27 32.48 17.67
C SER A 50 23.43 33.13 18.77
N GLY A 51 23.98 33.18 19.99
CA GLY A 51 23.30 33.73 21.16
C GLY A 51 22.25 32.82 21.79
N SER A 52 22.23 31.53 21.45
CA SER A 52 21.30 30.57 22.06
C SER A 52 21.62 30.31 23.54
N ILE A 53 20.58 30.26 24.37
CA ILE A 53 20.69 29.88 25.79
C ILE A 53 20.57 28.37 26.02
N GLU A 54 20.05 27.65 25.02
CA GLU A 54 19.87 26.20 25.00
C GLU A 54 19.84 25.68 23.55
N CYS A 55 20.02 24.38 23.37
CA CYS A 55 19.90 23.72 22.07
C CYS A 55 18.45 23.39 21.72
N THR A 56 18.05 23.75 20.50
CA THR A 56 16.75 23.44 19.92
C THR A 56 16.78 22.08 19.24
N ALA A 57 15.77 21.23 19.46
CA ALA A 57 15.65 19.95 18.77
C ALA A 57 15.36 20.13 17.28
N CYS A 58 15.93 19.25 16.45
CA CYS A 58 15.57 19.17 15.04
C CYS A 58 14.07 18.85 14.89
N ARG A 59 13.45 19.43 13.85
CA ARG A 59 12.05 19.15 13.48
C ARG A 59 11.91 17.74 12.93
N GLU A 60 10.68 17.25 12.81
CA GLU A 60 10.41 15.89 12.35
C GLU A 60 10.89 15.57 10.94
N THR A 61 11.05 16.58 10.09
CA THR A 61 11.55 16.43 8.72
C THR A 61 13.06 16.65 8.62
N SER A 62 13.75 16.87 9.74
CA SER A 62 15.15 17.24 9.76
C SER A 62 15.93 16.41 10.79
N TYR A 63 17.24 16.36 10.63
CA TYR A 63 18.13 15.61 11.48
C TYR A 63 19.48 16.31 11.64
N ASN A 64 20.21 15.95 12.68
CA ASN A 64 21.61 16.32 12.84
C ASN A 64 22.37 15.16 13.50
N LYS A 65 23.42 14.67 12.83
CA LYS A 65 24.27 13.59 13.35
C LYS A 65 25.49 14.11 14.14
N MET A 66 25.89 15.36 13.94
CA MET A 66 27.13 15.92 14.48
C MET A 66 26.86 16.74 15.74
N THR A 67 27.87 16.90 16.59
CA THR A 67 27.82 17.91 17.64
C THR A 67 28.09 19.29 17.06
N GLY A 68 27.60 20.34 17.72
CA GLY A 68 28.04 21.70 17.43
C GLY A 68 27.50 22.33 16.15
N VAL A 69 26.32 21.90 15.64
CA VAL A 69 25.79 22.46 14.39
C VAL A 69 24.84 23.63 14.64
N SER A 70 24.91 24.62 13.77
CA SER A 70 24.04 25.80 13.83
C SER A 70 22.66 25.61 13.19
N SER A 71 22.45 24.50 12.47
CA SER A 71 21.16 24.15 11.86
C SER A 71 21.07 22.65 11.56
N CYS A 72 19.85 22.12 11.55
CA CYS A 72 19.60 20.73 11.15
C CYS A 72 19.53 20.59 9.63
N LYS A 73 19.89 19.41 9.13
CA LYS A 73 19.77 19.05 7.72
C LYS A 73 18.39 18.47 7.45
N GLU A 74 17.73 18.87 6.35
CA GLU A 74 16.45 18.29 5.95
C GLU A 74 16.62 16.85 5.46
N CYS A 75 15.64 16.02 5.79
CA CYS A 75 15.53 14.67 5.28
C CYS A 75 15.05 14.67 3.82
N PRO A 76 15.53 13.71 3.00
CA PRO A 76 15.03 13.51 1.66
C PRO A 76 13.52 13.25 1.60
N VAL A 77 12.97 13.30 0.39
CA VAL A 77 11.54 13.01 0.16
C VAL A 77 11.16 11.62 0.71
N ASN A 78 9.95 11.54 1.27
CA ASN A 78 9.39 10.33 1.90
C ASN A 78 10.16 9.83 3.14
N GLN A 79 11.10 10.62 3.65
CA GLN A 79 11.81 10.36 4.90
C GLN A 79 11.40 11.35 5.99
N GLN A 80 11.69 10.98 7.23
CA GLN A 80 11.53 11.78 8.44
C GLN A 80 12.73 11.53 9.35
N GLY A 81 13.03 12.44 10.27
CA GLY A 81 14.04 12.22 11.28
C GLY A 81 13.66 11.03 12.17
N SER A 82 14.64 10.24 12.58
CA SER A 82 14.49 9.19 13.60
C SER A 82 13.93 9.77 14.91
N THR A 83 13.55 8.92 15.86
CA THR A 83 13.06 9.36 17.18
C THR A 83 14.02 10.34 17.87
N GLU A 84 15.33 10.10 17.74
CA GLU A 84 16.40 10.94 18.30
C GLU A 84 16.81 12.09 17.36
N ARG A 85 16.27 12.15 16.15
CA ARG A 85 16.60 13.13 15.09
C ARG A 85 18.08 13.13 14.69
N THR A 86 18.75 11.98 14.82
CA THR A 86 20.17 11.81 14.49
C THR A 86 20.39 11.25 13.08
N SER A 87 19.34 10.76 12.44
CA SER A 87 19.32 10.18 11.10
C SER A 87 17.96 10.39 10.44
N CYS A 88 17.86 10.07 9.14
CA CYS A 88 16.59 9.98 8.44
C CYS A 88 16.16 8.52 8.30
N GLU A 89 14.86 8.29 8.39
CA GLU A 89 14.18 7.00 8.26
C GLU A 89 12.96 7.18 7.35
N CYS A 90 12.45 6.09 6.78
CA CYS A 90 11.26 6.16 5.93
C CYS A 90 10.01 6.53 6.75
N LYS A 91 9.17 7.41 6.18
CA LYS A 91 7.84 7.69 6.74
C LYS A 91 7.01 6.40 6.80
N SER A 92 6.04 6.35 7.71
CA SER A 92 5.10 5.24 7.80
C SER A 92 4.43 4.96 6.44
N GLY A 93 4.29 3.68 6.09
CA GLY A 93 3.72 3.24 4.81
C GLY A 93 4.74 3.07 3.67
N PHE A 94 5.99 3.50 3.86
CA PHE A 94 7.08 3.21 2.93
C PHE A 94 7.96 2.08 3.47
N ILE A 95 8.63 1.39 2.55
CA ILE A 95 9.70 0.45 2.88
C ILE A 95 11.05 1.05 2.55
N SER A 96 12.05 0.70 3.37
CA SER A 96 13.44 1.08 3.16
C SER A 96 14.08 0.17 2.11
N VAL A 97 14.68 0.80 1.10
CA VAL A 97 15.48 0.16 0.07
C VAL A 97 16.81 0.88 0.02
N LEU A 98 17.92 0.14 -0.12
CA LEU A 98 19.22 0.75 -0.35
C LEU A 98 19.45 0.89 -1.85
N THR A 99 19.85 2.08 -2.28
CA THR A 99 20.35 2.30 -3.63
C THR A 99 21.68 1.57 -3.83
N SER A 100 22.14 1.47 -5.09
CA SER A 100 23.46 0.91 -5.42
C SER A 100 24.61 1.60 -4.69
N ASP A 101 24.44 2.88 -4.34
CA ASP A 101 25.43 3.69 -3.63
C ASP A 101 25.28 3.60 -2.10
N GLY A 102 24.42 2.70 -1.60
CA GLY A 102 24.17 2.50 -0.17
C GLY A 102 23.31 3.58 0.50
N LEU A 103 22.70 4.48 -0.27
CA LEU A 103 21.80 5.51 0.26
C LEU A 103 20.40 4.92 0.53
N LEU A 104 19.81 5.32 1.65
CA LEU A 104 18.42 5.01 2.01
C LEU A 104 17.45 5.68 1.03
N ASP A 105 16.59 4.88 0.42
CA ASP A 105 15.49 5.28 -0.45
C ASP A 105 14.19 4.66 0.07
N CYS A 106 13.09 5.41 -0.03
CA CYS A 106 11.81 5.02 0.54
C CYS A 106 10.80 4.78 -0.57
N LYS A 107 10.41 3.51 -0.72
CA LYS A 107 9.57 3.03 -1.82
C LYS A 107 8.24 2.47 -1.34
N CYS A 108 7.24 2.51 -2.21
CA CYS A 108 5.98 1.81 -1.94
C CYS A 108 6.11 0.30 -2.17
N ASN A 109 5.41 -0.46 -1.34
CA ASN A 109 5.27 -1.90 -1.49
C ASN A 109 4.59 -2.31 -2.81
N PRO A 110 4.73 -3.57 -3.25
CA PRO A 110 3.90 -4.13 -4.31
C PRO A 110 2.41 -3.91 -4.01
N GLY A 111 1.65 -3.59 -5.05
CA GLY A 111 0.23 -3.25 -4.98
C GLY A 111 -0.06 -1.84 -4.45
N TYR A 112 0.96 -1.00 -4.24
CA TYR A 112 0.81 0.41 -3.88
C TYR A 112 1.48 1.35 -4.89
N THR A 113 0.83 2.48 -5.20
CA THR A 113 1.38 3.59 -5.97
C THR A 113 1.73 4.77 -5.08
N TYR A 114 2.57 5.67 -5.59
CA TYR A 114 2.93 6.90 -4.89
C TYR A 114 2.07 8.05 -5.39
N GLU A 115 1.22 8.58 -4.51
CA GLU A 115 0.28 9.65 -4.85
C GLU A 115 0.16 10.61 -3.66
N ALA A 116 0.23 11.92 -3.92
CA ALA A 116 0.12 12.97 -2.90
C ALA A 116 1.05 12.78 -1.67
N GLY A 117 2.29 12.32 -1.89
CA GLY A 117 3.29 12.20 -0.83
C GLY A 117 3.18 10.94 0.04
N LYS A 118 2.32 9.98 -0.33
CA LYS A 118 2.07 8.75 0.42
C LYS A 118 1.91 7.56 -0.52
N CYS A 119 2.09 6.35 0.02
CA CYS A 119 1.79 5.12 -0.69
C CYS A 119 0.28 4.82 -0.56
N THR A 120 -0.42 4.81 -1.68
CA THR A 120 -1.84 4.46 -1.77
C THR A 120 -1.98 3.12 -2.46
N VAL A 121 -2.97 2.32 -2.06
CA VAL A 121 -3.23 1.04 -2.75
C VAL A 121 -3.54 1.32 -4.22
N CYS A 122 -3.09 0.47 -5.12
CA CYS A 122 -3.41 0.58 -6.54
C CYS A 122 -4.93 0.71 -6.72
N PRO A 123 -5.41 1.73 -7.46
CA PRO A 123 -6.83 1.89 -7.70
C PRO A 123 -7.39 0.69 -8.47
N PRO A 124 -8.71 0.42 -8.33
CA PRO A 124 -9.36 -0.62 -9.11
C PRO A 124 -9.05 -0.49 -10.60
N GLY A 125 -8.80 -1.62 -11.27
CA GLY A 125 -8.34 -1.62 -12.66
C GLY A 125 -6.83 -1.69 -12.83
N THR A 126 -6.06 -1.65 -11.74
CA THR A 126 -4.59 -1.64 -11.78
C THR A 126 -3.91 -2.52 -10.74
N TYR A 127 -2.71 -3.01 -11.03
CA TYR A 127 -1.90 -3.87 -10.13
C TYR A 127 -0.43 -3.46 -10.15
N LYS A 128 0.38 -3.95 -9.21
CA LYS A 128 1.83 -3.70 -9.21
C LYS A 128 2.65 -4.77 -8.50
N GLU A 129 3.52 -5.42 -9.25
CA GLU A 129 4.34 -6.56 -8.77
C GLU A 129 5.60 -6.14 -8.02
N VAL A 130 6.14 -4.98 -8.38
CA VAL A 130 7.46 -4.56 -7.91
C VAL A 130 7.38 -3.46 -6.88
N ILE A 131 8.37 -3.45 -5.98
CA ILE A 131 8.64 -2.34 -5.09
C ILE A 131 8.99 -1.10 -5.93
N GLY A 132 8.44 0.06 -5.57
CA GLY A 132 8.83 1.32 -6.21
C GLY A 132 7.84 2.44 -6.00
N ASN A 133 8.15 3.64 -6.49
CA ASN A 133 7.22 4.79 -6.47
C ASN A 133 6.48 4.98 -7.80
N GLY A 134 6.63 4.03 -8.73
CA GLY A 134 5.96 4.06 -10.03
C GLY A 134 4.44 3.88 -9.93
N ALA A 135 3.77 4.25 -11.02
CA ALA A 135 2.35 4.01 -11.26
C ALA A 135 2.03 2.50 -11.26
N CYS A 136 0.76 2.17 -11.02
CA CYS A 136 0.27 0.80 -11.19
C CYS A 136 0.04 0.49 -12.68
N THR A 137 0.16 -0.78 -13.02
CA THR A 137 -0.09 -1.31 -14.37
C THR A 137 -1.57 -1.58 -14.55
N SER A 138 -2.16 -1.16 -15.67
CA SER A 138 -3.56 -1.44 -16.00
C SER A 138 -3.77 -2.92 -16.31
N CYS A 139 -4.88 -3.48 -15.82
CA CYS A 139 -5.32 -4.84 -16.12
C CYS A 139 -5.58 -5.08 -17.61
N ASP A 140 -5.94 -4.04 -18.37
CA ASP A 140 -6.25 -4.14 -19.80
C ASP A 140 -5.03 -4.37 -20.70
N LYS A 141 -3.81 -4.14 -20.18
CA LYS A 141 -2.61 -4.13 -21.01
C LYS A 141 -2.00 -5.51 -21.32
N ALA A 142 -2.45 -6.59 -20.66
CA ALA A 142 -2.11 -7.99 -20.97
C ALA A 142 -2.61 -9.01 -19.92
N ALA A 143 -3.20 -8.59 -18.79
CA ALA A 143 -3.56 -9.52 -17.72
C ALA A 143 -4.81 -10.34 -18.10
N VAL A 144 -5.95 -9.66 -18.09
CA VAL A 144 -7.25 -10.14 -18.55
C VAL A 144 -7.93 -8.95 -19.21
N ARG A 145 -8.34 -9.05 -20.46
CA ARG A 145 -8.91 -7.90 -21.18
C ARG A 145 -10.32 -7.58 -20.68
N GLY A 146 -10.61 -6.30 -20.44
CA GLY A 146 -11.89 -5.86 -19.89
C GLY A 146 -12.05 -6.20 -18.41
N SER A 147 -10.93 -6.42 -17.72
CA SER A 147 -10.91 -6.77 -16.30
C SER A 147 -10.42 -5.61 -15.45
N PHE A 148 -10.65 -5.72 -14.16
CA PHE A 148 -10.21 -4.76 -13.18
C PHE A 148 -9.74 -5.48 -11.93
N SER A 149 -8.73 -4.93 -11.28
CA SER A 149 -8.38 -5.34 -9.93
C SER A 149 -9.38 -4.77 -8.94
N THR A 150 -9.65 -5.47 -7.85
CA THR A 150 -10.21 -4.83 -6.67
C THR A 150 -9.05 -4.23 -5.86
N ALA A 151 -9.28 -3.10 -5.18
CA ALA A 151 -8.30 -2.53 -4.24
C ALA A 151 -7.90 -3.52 -3.12
N SER A 152 -8.68 -4.59 -2.97
CA SER A 152 -8.53 -5.66 -2.01
C SER A 152 -9.00 -6.97 -2.64
N SER A 153 -8.09 -7.91 -2.90
CA SER A 153 -8.50 -9.31 -3.15
C SER A 153 -8.70 -9.99 -1.80
N ILE A 154 -9.87 -10.60 -1.58
CA ILE A 154 -10.16 -11.37 -0.38
C ILE A 154 -9.63 -12.77 -0.58
N LEU A 155 -8.55 -13.14 0.11
CA LEU A 155 -8.23 -14.55 0.35
C LEU A 155 -8.84 -14.90 1.71
N SER A 156 -9.81 -15.81 1.71
CA SER A 156 -10.22 -16.47 2.94
C SER A 156 -9.06 -17.36 3.40
N SER A 157 -8.20 -16.85 4.30
CA SER A 157 -7.30 -17.72 5.04
C SER A 157 -8.12 -18.44 6.11
N VAL A 158 -8.43 -19.71 5.87
CA VAL A 158 -9.10 -20.58 6.85
C VAL A 158 -8.10 -20.89 7.97
N THR A 159 -8.21 -20.21 9.10
CA THR A 159 -7.74 -20.75 10.37
C THR A 159 -8.95 -21.20 11.17
N ALA A 160 -8.86 -22.39 11.77
CA ALA A 160 -9.92 -22.98 12.58
C ALA A 160 -10.47 -21.94 13.58
N SER A 161 -11.72 -21.55 13.36
CA SER A 161 -12.57 -20.77 14.27
C SER A 161 -12.51 -19.23 14.28
N ASN A 162 -11.90 -18.53 13.32
CA ASN A 162 -12.21 -17.10 13.07
C ASN A 162 -11.79 -16.66 11.65
N ILE A 163 -12.74 -16.14 10.86
CA ILE A 163 -12.46 -15.55 9.52
C ILE A 163 -11.96 -14.12 9.71
N THR A 164 -10.65 -13.91 9.77
CA THR A 164 -10.07 -12.56 9.55
C THR A 164 -9.74 -12.41 8.07
N ALA A 165 -10.54 -11.61 7.35
CA ALA A 165 -10.24 -11.22 5.98
C ALA A 165 -8.97 -10.36 5.96
N THR A 166 -7.84 -10.94 5.52
CA THR A 166 -6.64 -10.15 5.24
C THR A 166 -6.75 -9.62 3.81
N VAL A 167 -6.99 -8.32 3.71
CA VAL A 167 -6.97 -7.59 2.44
C VAL A 167 -5.54 -7.63 1.88
N ARG A 168 -5.34 -8.32 0.76
CA ARG A 168 -4.10 -8.20 -0.01
C ARG A 168 -4.28 -7.15 -1.11
N PRO A 169 -3.31 -6.23 -1.27
CA PRO A 169 -3.31 -5.28 -2.37
C PRO A 169 -3.10 -6.02 -3.71
N PRO A 170 -3.49 -5.45 -4.86
CA PRO A 170 -3.37 -6.11 -6.15
C PRO A 170 -1.90 -6.11 -6.60
N ILE A 171 -1.19 -7.16 -6.22
CA ILE A 171 0.23 -7.30 -6.49
C ILE A 171 0.53 -7.91 -7.84
N SER A 172 -0.42 -8.55 -8.53
CA SER A 172 -0.12 -9.22 -9.80
C SER A 172 -1.29 -9.19 -10.80
N PRO A 173 -1.05 -9.56 -12.07
CA PRO A 173 -2.10 -9.74 -13.08
C PRO A 173 -3.24 -10.66 -12.62
N LEU A 174 -2.94 -11.63 -11.76
CA LEU A 174 -3.93 -12.59 -11.24
C LEU A 174 -4.94 -11.96 -10.28
N ASN A 175 -4.68 -10.74 -9.79
CA ASN A 175 -5.65 -9.99 -9.02
C ASN A 175 -6.68 -9.27 -9.92
N CYS A 176 -6.50 -9.29 -11.24
CA CYS A 176 -7.46 -8.75 -12.19
C CYS A 176 -8.60 -9.77 -12.41
N THR A 177 -9.84 -9.30 -12.28
CA THR A 177 -11.05 -10.12 -12.37
C THR A 177 -12.11 -9.41 -13.23
N CYS A 178 -13.10 -10.15 -13.72
CA CYS A 178 -14.18 -9.56 -14.53
C CYS A 178 -15.19 -8.77 -13.68
N GLU A 179 -15.70 -7.68 -14.27
CA GLU A 179 -16.68 -6.79 -13.64
C GLU A 179 -17.99 -7.50 -13.33
N LYS A 180 -18.82 -6.86 -12.51
CA LYS A 180 -20.17 -7.39 -12.23
C LYS A 180 -20.95 -7.46 -13.53
N GLY A 181 -21.63 -8.58 -13.76
CA GLY A 181 -22.33 -8.83 -15.01
C GLY A 181 -21.46 -9.45 -16.11
N ASP A 182 -20.16 -9.66 -15.86
CA ASP A 182 -19.25 -10.38 -16.75
C ASP A 182 -18.64 -11.60 -16.04
N PHE A 183 -18.06 -12.50 -16.81
CA PHE A 183 -17.33 -13.66 -16.30
C PHE A 183 -16.06 -13.93 -17.12
N LEU A 184 -15.09 -14.58 -16.49
CA LEU A 184 -13.78 -14.88 -17.06
C LEU A 184 -13.83 -16.13 -17.93
N LEU A 185 -13.33 -15.98 -19.15
CA LEU A 185 -13.02 -17.06 -20.08
C LEU A 185 -11.51 -17.18 -20.28
N ASP A 186 -10.98 -18.39 -20.12
CA ASP A 186 -9.59 -18.68 -20.42
C ASP A 186 -9.33 -18.66 -21.94
N GLY A 187 -8.14 -18.21 -22.32
CA GLY A 187 -7.69 -18.21 -23.71
C GLY A 187 -8.01 -16.92 -24.47
N LYS A 188 -7.96 -17.00 -25.81
CA LYS A 188 -8.12 -15.84 -26.69
C LYS A 188 -9.57 -15.59 -27.10
N PRO A 189 -10.00 -14.32 -27.23
CA PRO A 189 -11.27 -14.00 -27.88
C PRO A 189 -11.30 -14.55 -29.31
N PRO A 190 -12.44 -15.06 -29.78
CA PRO A 190 -12.57 -15.55 -31.17
C PRO A 190 -12.25 -14.48 -32.22
N GLU A 191 -12.53 -13.22 -31.89
CA GLU A 191 -12.39 -12.07 -32.79
C GLU A 191 -10.98 -11.46 -32.77
N GLU A 192 -10.07 -11.94 -31.91
CA GLU A 192 -8.74 -11.35 -31.72
C GLU A 192 -7.62 -12.40 -31.76
N PRO A 193 -7.06 -12.67 -32.95
CA PRO A 193 -6.05 -13.70 -33.13
C PRO A 193 -4.70 -13.35 -32.50
N ASP A 194 -4.36 -12.06 -32.38
CA ASP A 194 -3.11 -11.54 -31.79
C ASP A 194 -3.23 -11.26 -30.28
N PHE A 195 -4.23 -11.82 -29.62
CA PHE A 195 -4.50 -11.60 -28.21
C PHE A 195 -3.35 -12.08 -27.31
N VAL A 196 -2.74 -11.15 -26.57
CA VAL A 196 -1.71 -11.42 -25.57
C VAL A 196 -2.31 -11.18 -24.19
N GLY A 197 -2.95 -12.21 -23.63
CA GLY A 197 -3.44 -12.20 -22.25
C GLY A 197 -3.82 -13.57 -21.73
N HIS A 198 -4.08 -13.67 -20.41
CA HIS A 198 -4.40 -14.94 -19.75
C HIS A 198 -5.86 -15.38 -19.94
N GLY A 199 -6.73 -14.44 -20.28
CA GLY A 199 -8.15 -14.67 -20.55
C GLY A 199 -8.86 -13.36 -20.88
N TYR A 200 -10.17 -13.41 -21.12
CA TYR A 200 -10.98 -12.24 -21.41
C TYR A 200 -12.32 -12.29 -20.68
N CYS A 201 -12.87 -11.11 -20.41
CA CYS A 201 -14.20 -10.98 -19.82
C CYS A 201 -15.26 -11.04 -20.92
N SER A 202 -16.27 -11.88 -20.69
CA SER A 202 -17.45 -11.98 -21.55
C SER A 202 -18.69 -11.65 -20.74
N ARG A 203 -19.72 -11.16 -21.42
CA ARG A 203 -21.01 -10.84 -20.78
C ARG A 203 -21.62 -12.07 -20.17
N CYS A 204 -22.22 -11.91 -19.00
CA CYS A 204 -22.93 -13.00 -18.32
C CYS A 204 -23.98 -13.61 -19.27
N PRO A 205 -23.94 -14.92 -19.51
CA PRO A 205 -24.89 -15.57 -20.39
C PRO A 205 -26.29 -15.54 -19.80
N GLU A 206 -27.31 -15.59 -20.66
CA GLU A 206 -28.70 -15.64 -20.23
C GLU A 206 -28.93 -16.88 -19.34
N GLY A 207 -29.60 -16.70 -18.20
CA GLY A 207 -29.83 -17.77 -17.23
C GLY A 207 -28.71 -17.97 -16.19
N ALA A 208 -27.57 -17.30 -16.32
CA ALA A 208 -26.56 -17.24 -15.26
C ALA A 208 -26.76 -16.03 -14.32
N ASP A 209 -26.13 -16.08 -13.16
CA ASP A 209 -26.09 -15.00 -12.16
C ASP A 209 -24.64 -14.55 -11.91
N CYS A 210 -24.26 -13.42 -12.49
CA CYS A 210 -22.93 -12.81 -12.33
C CYS A 210 -22.98 -11.53 -11.47
N VAL A 211 -23.71 -11.55 -10.34
CA VAL A 211 -23.79 -10.41 -9.41
C VAL A 211 -22.46 -10.13 -8.69
N ASP A 212 -21.68 -11.18 -8.46
CA ASP A 212 -20.36 -11.09 -7.85
C ASP A 212 -19.25 -10.87 -8.90
N ARG A 213 -18.08 -10.45 -8.43
CA ARG A 213 -16.90 -10.20 -9.26
C ARG A 213 -16.01 -11.44 -9.30
N GLY A 214 -15.22 -11.59 -10.35
CA GLY A 214 -14.32 -12.74 -10.48
C GLY A 214 -15.06 -14.07 -10.66
N ILE A 215 -16.28 -14.00 -11.19
CA ILE A 215 -16.94 -15.17 -11.74
C ILE A 215 -16.12 -15.65 -12.93
N THR A 216 -15.85 -16.95 -12.95
CA THR A 216 -15.21 -17.69 -14.02
C THR A 216 -16.22 -18.66 -14.62
N LEU A 217 -15.90 -19.25 -15.76
CA LEU A 217 -16.77 -20.28 -16.31
C LEU A 217 -16.95 -21.46 -15.33
N GLU A 218 -15.89 -21.83 -14.61
CA GLU A 218 -15.92 -22.95 -13.66
C GLU A 218 -16.92 -22.69 -12.51
N ASN A 219 -16.90 -21.50 -11.91
CA ASN A 219 -17.76 -21.16 -10.78
C ASN A 219 -19.05 -20.40 -11.15
N LEU A 220 -19.39 -20.31 -12.45
CA LEU A 220 -20.55 -19.58 -12.97
C LEU A 220 -21.85 -20.03 -12.28
N PRO A 221 -22.49 -19.16 -11.46
CA PRO A 221 -23.74 -19.48 -10.79
C PRO A 221 -24.90 -19.48 -11.78
N LEU A 222 -25.84 -20.42 -11.62
CA LEU A 222 -27.06 -20.47 -12.42
C LEU A 222 -28.26 -19.89 -11.65
N LYS A 223 -29.17 -19.26 -12.40
CA LYS A 223 -30.50 -18.89 -11.94
C LYS A 223 -31.40 -20.13 -11.87
N PRO A 224 -32.49 -20.09 -11.08
CA PRO A 224 -33.48 -21.16 -11.06
C PRO A 224 -33.98 -21.50 -12.45
N SER A 225 -34.24 -22.80 -12.68
CA SER A 225 -34.76 -23.32 -13.95
C SER A 225 -33.80 -23.26 -15.13
N PHE A 226 -32.52 -22.94 -14.91
CA PHE A 226 -31.48 -23.03 -15.93
C PHE A 226 -30.51 -24.17 -15.63
N TRP A 227 -29.89 -24.69 -16.70
CA TRP A 227 -28.95 -25.81 -16.66
C TRP A 227 -27.84 -25.61 -17.69
N ARG A 228 -26.67 -26.19 -17.43
CA ARG A 228 -25.57 -26.30 -18.39
C ARG A 228 -24.94 -27.69 -18.32
N SER A 229 -24.27 -28.13 -19.38
CA SER A 229 -23.70 -29.50 -19.43
C SER A 229 -22.64 -29.78 -18.37
N ASP A 230 -21.77 -28.81 -18.12
CA ASP A 230 -20.61 -28.96 -17.25
C ASP A 230 -20.04 -27.58 -16.89
N ALA A 231 -19.08 -27.58 -15.96
CA ALA A 231 -18.42 -26.37 -15.46
C ALA A 231 -17.59 -25.61 -16.53
N LYS A 232 -17.35 -26.20 -17.71
CA LYS A 232 -16.61 -25.58 -18.81
C LYS A 232 -17.52 -25.20 -19.99
N SER A 233 -18.83 -25.39 -19.84
CA SER A 233 -19.80 -25.08 -20.88
C SER A 233 -20.40 -23.69 -20.67
N GLN A 234 -20.27 -22.86 -21.71
CA GLN A 234 -20.90 -21.52 -21.77
C GLN A 234 -22.38 -21.59 -22.16
N ASN A 235 -22.85 -22.76 -22.61
CA ASN A 235 -24.20 -22.94 -23.09
C ASN A 235 -25.15 -23.18 -21.92
N VAL A 236 -25.83 -22.12 -21.50
CA VAL A 236 -26.86 -22.15 -20.46
C VAL A 236 -28.22 -22.21 -21.14
N VAL A 237 -29.03 -23.20 -20.77
CA VAL A 237 -30.35 -23.45 -21.37
C VAL A 237 -31.43 -23.55 -20.29
N LEU A 238 -32.65 -23.18 -20.65
CA LEU A 238 -33.80 -23.35 -19.78
C LEU A 238 -34.14 -24.83 -19.63
N CYS A 239 -34.42 -25.26 -18.40
CA CYS A 239 -34.87 -26.60 -18.10
C CYS A 239 -36.26 -26.84 -18.67
N LYS A 240 -36.47 -28.03 -19.23
CA LYS A 240 -37.76 -28.43 -19.80
C LYS A 240 -38.85 -28.51 -18.74
N VAL A 241 -38.47 -28.83 -17.50
CA VAL A 241 -39.33 -28.82 -16.34
C VAL A 241 -38.76 -27.81 -15.35
N GLU A 242 -39.52 -26.77 -15.03
CA GLU A 242 -39.08 -25.62 -14.21
C GLU A 242 -38.50 -26.05 -12.85
N ARG A 243 -39.12 -27.07 -12.22
CA ARG A 243 -38.72 -27.64 -10.93
C ARG A 243 -37.60 -28.67 -11.02
N ALA A 244 -37.21 -29.11 -12.21
CA ALA A 244 -36.16 -30.09 -12.38
C ALA A 244 -34.77 -29.50 -12.16
N CYS A 245 -34.64 -28.17 -12.16
CA CYS A 245 -33.38 -27.45 -11.93
C CYS A 245 -33.57 -26.43 -10.80
N PRO A 246 -33.51 -26.87 -9.53
CA PRO A 246 -33.77 -26.03 -8.37
C PRO A 246 -32.59 -25.12 -8.00
N GLN A 247 -31.49 -25.20 -8.74
CA GLN A 247 -30.24 -24.50 -8.44
C GLN A 247 -30.44 -22.99 -8.39
N HIS A 248 -29.88 -22.36 -7.38
CA HIS A 248 -29.88 -20.92 -7.21
C HIS A 248 -28.58 -20.51 -6.54
N ASN A 249 -27.75 -19.73 -7.23
CA ASN A 249 -26.42 -19.32 -6.75
C ASN A 249 -25.47 -20.49 -6.46
N VAL A 250 -25.64 -21.61 -7.17
CA VAL A 250 -24.77 -22.79 -7.05
C VAL A 250 -23.95 -22.93 -8.32
N SER A 251 -22.65 -23.10 -8.16
CA SER A 251 -21.74 -23.46 -9.25
C SER A 251 -21.87 -24.94 -9.58
N VAL A 252 -21.98 -25.26 -10.87
CA VAL A 252 -22.11 -26.63 -11.35
C VAL A 252 -20.86 -27.47 -11.01
N ALA A 253 -21.05 -28.53 -10.21
CA ALA A 253 -20.05 -29.57 -10.04
C ALA A 253 -19.98 -30.42 -11.33
N SER A 254 -18.86 -31.10 -11.53
CA SER A 254 -18.41 -31.79 -12.76
C SER A 254 -19.33 -32.87 -13.38
N SER A 255 -20.60 -33.01 -12.99
CA SER A 255 -21.58 -33.92 -13.61
C SER A 255 -22.91 -33.24 -13.98
N THR A 256 -23.49 -33.68 -15.10
CA THR A 256 -24.77 -33.21 -15.66
C THR A 256 -25.95 -33.35 -14.70
N ASP A 257 -25.94 -34.41 -13.89
CA ASP A 257 -27.08 -34.82 -13.06
C ASP A 257 -27.03 -34.20 -11.65
N SER A 258 -25.86 -33.69 -11.22
CA SER A 258 -25.70 -33.02 -9.92
C SER A 258 -26.55 -31.74 -9.77
N GLN A 259 -27.04 -31.26 -10.91
CA GLN A 259 -27.82 -30.06 -11.08
C GLN A 259 -29.33 -30.30 -11.01
N CYS A 260 -29.74 -31.56 -11.11
CA CYS A 260 -31.12 -31.95 -11.21
C CYS A 260 -31.75 -32.14 -9.82
N ALA A 261 -33.03 -31.79 -9.71
CA ALA A 261 -33.85 -32.11 -8.55
C ALA A 261 -34.00 -33.63 -8.41
N GLU A 262 -34.30 -34.08 -7.20
CA GLU A 262 -34.55 -35.50 -6.91
C GLU A 262 -35.61 -36.08 -7.86
N GLY A 263 -35.30 -37.20 -8.50
CA GLY A 263 -36.16 -37.84 -9.49
C GLY A 263 -35.97 -37.37 -10.94
N HIS A 264 -35.09 -36.41 -11.20
CA HIS A 264 -34.71 -35.94 -12.54
C HIS A 264 -33.25 -36.29 -12.86
N HIS A 265 -32.98 -36.77 -14.08
CA HIS A 265 -31.63 -37.06 -14.58
C HIS A 265 -31.47 -36.63 -16.05
N GLY A 266 -30.26 -36.81 -16.57
CA GLY A 266 -29.93 -36.58 -17.97
C GLY A 266 -29.81 -35.10 -18.38
N PRO A 267 -29.54 -34.84 -19.67
CA PRO A 267 -29.38 -33.49 -20.17
C PRO A 267 -30.64 -32.66 -19.94
N VAL A 268 -30.48 -31.48 -19.35
CA VAL A 268 -31.57 -30.53 -19.10
C VAL A 268 -32.61 -31.09 -18.10
N CYS A 269 -32.21 -32.09 -17.29
CA CYS A 269 -33.00 -32.70 -16.21
C CYS A 269 -34.39 -33.17 -16.67
N ASN A 270 -34.46 -33.69 -17.88
CA ASN A 270 -35.72 -33.99 -18.57
C ASN A 270 -36.11 -35.47 -18.49
N VAL A 271 -36.07 -35.99 -17.26
CA VAL A 271 -36.22 -37.41 -16.92
C VAL A 271 -34.92 -38.14 -17.12
#